data_AF-A0A159Z3L7-F1
#
_entry.id   AF-A0A159Z3L7-F1
#
_cell.length_a   1.000
_cell.length_b   1.000
_cell.length_c   1.000
_cell.angle_alpha   90.00
_cell.angle_beta   90.00
_cell.angle_gamma   90.00
#
_symmetry.space_group_name_H-M   'P 1'
#
loop_
_entity.id
_entity.type
_entity.pdbx_description
1 polymer ?
#
loop_
_entity_poly.entity_id
_entity_poly.type
_entity_poly.pdbx_seq_one_letter_code
_entity_poly.pdbx_strand_id
1 'polypeptide(L)'
;MQDDLAERRLTHFVGGAWRAPLSQRMAGGPRGRRVLAGPQDLARALAVAAQAAPEWAALAPAARAGLLAAAGLEVPEAPATFPAAPLLRFTLPQPARLAGMLASGRVLVLVAPRASPPAWLGLIEALRGAGLPPGVLNLLNGRAADLRQTAGARSRD
;
A
#
# COMPACT_ATOMS: atom_id res chain seq x y z
N MET A 1 -6.35 18.78 9.56
CA MET A 1 -6.81 17.39 9.81
C MET A 1 -7.95 16.94 8.90
N GLN A 2 -9.09 17.65 8.74
CA GLN A 2 -10.12 17.23 7.76
C GLN A 2 -9.72 17.51 6.30
N ASP A 3 -9.06 18.64 6.04
CA ASP A 3 -8.60 19.00 4.68
C ASP A 3 -7.55 18.02 4.16
N ASP A 4 -6.61 17.59 5.01
CA ASP A 4 -5.60 16.56 4.66
C ASP A 4 -6.26 15.23 4.23
N LEU A 5 -7.41 14.88 4.81
CA LEU A 5 -8.16 13.68 4.44
C LEU A 5 -8.83 13.81 3.08
N ALA A 6 -9.28 15.03 2.72
CA ALA A 6 -9.86 15.30 1.42
C ALA A 6 -8.79 15.23 0.32
N GLU A 7 -7.61 15.82 0.56
CA GLU A 7 -6.48 15.75 -0.37
C GLU A 7 -5.96 14.32 -0.58
N ARG A 8 -5.88 13.52 0.49
CA ARG A 8 -5.49 12.10 0.42
C ARG A 8 -6.47 11.22 -0.37
N ARG A 9 -7.73 11.66 -0.55
CA ARG A 9 -8.69 10.98 -1.44
C ARG A 9 -8.44 11.29 -2.91
N LEU A 10 -7.69 12.33 -3.22
CA LEU A 10 -7.35 12.74 -4.57
C LEU A 10 -5.96 12.25 -5.00
N THR A 11 -5.30 11.44 -4.18
CA THR A 11 -3.97 10.91 -4.42
C THR A 11 -3.90 9.39 -4.22
N HIS A 12 -2.75 8.81 -4.54
CA HIS A 12 -2.35 7.45 -4.20
C HIS A 12 -1.07 7.52 -3.37
N PHE A 13 -0.87 6.62 -2.42
CA PHE A 13 0.42 6.51 -1.73
C PHE A 13 1.30 5.53 -2.52
N VAL A 14 2.31 6.03 -3.22
CA VAL A 14 3.19 5.21 -4.05
C VAL A 14 4.63 5.68 -3.92
N GLY A 15 5.53 4.76 -3.59
CA GLY A 15 6.96 5.08 -3.42
C GLY A 15 7.22 6.06 -2.29
N GLY A 16 6.56 5.87 -1.14
CA GLY A 16 6.77 6.69 0.06
C GLY A 16 6.11 8.07 0.04
N ALA A 17 5.34 8.41 -1.01
CA ALA A 17 4.72 9.72 -1.15
C ALA A 17 3.26 9.64 -1.63
N TRP A 18 2.44 10.61 -1.22
CA TRP A 18 1.13 10.89 -1.80
C TRP A 18 1.33 11.52 -3.18
N ARG A 19 0.85 10.86 -4.23
CA ARG A 19 1.04 11.23 -5.63
C ARG A 19 -0.30 11.37 -6.34
N ALA A 20 -0.38 12.28 -7.31
CA ALA A 20 -1.53 12.40 -8.19
C ALA A 20 -1.77 11.08 -8.96
N PRO A 21 -3.05 10.74 -9.25
CA PRO A 21 -3.36 9.61 -10.12
C PRO A 21 -2.88 9.92 -11.55
N LEU A 22 -2.52 8.86 -12.28
CA LEU A 22 -2.31 8.92 -13.72
C LEU A 22 -3.64 8.76 -14.47
N SER A 23 -4.60 8.07 -13.85
CA SER A 23 -5.98 7.98 -14.30
C SER A 23 -6.76 9.27 -14.01
N GLN A 24 -7.59 9.70 -14.95
CA GLN A 24 -8.57 10.79 -14.77
C GLN A 24 -9.90 10.29 -14.16
N ARG A 25 -10.00 9.00 -13.82
CA ARG A 25 -11.24 8.41 -13.30
C ARG A 25 -11.50 8.89 -11.88
N MET A 26 -12.75 9.25 -11.60
CA MET A 26 -13.20 9.64 -10.27
C MET A 26 -14.50 8.94 -9.89
N ALA A 27 -14.76 8.83 -8.58
CA ALA A 27 -16.05 8.47 -8.02
C ALA A 27 -16.51 9.55 -7.04
N GLY A 28 -17.78 9.94 -7.15
CA GLY A 28 -18.47 10.69 -6.10
C GLY A 28 -18.93 9.79 -4.95
N GLY A 29 -19.30 10.40 -3.83
CA GLY A 29 -19.91 9.70 -2.71
C GLY A 29 -20.20 10.64 -1.53
N PRO A 30 -20.78 10.11 -0.43
CA PRO A 30 -21.18 10.93 0.73
C PRO A 30 -20.03 11.69 1.40
N ARG A 31 -18.79 11.30 1.13
CA ARG A 31 -17.57 11.91 1.66
C ARG A 31 -16.80 12.71 0.58
N GLY A 32 -17.47 13.13 -0.48
CA GLY A 32 -16.88 13.87 -1.60
C GLY A 32 -16.27 12.98 -2.69
N ARG A 33 -15.53 13.62 -3.60
CA ARG A 33 -14.89 12.95 -4.75
C ARG A 33 -13.63 12.20 -4.34
N ARG A 34 -13.33 11.10 -5.04
CA ARG A 34 -12.12 10.30 -4.88
C ARG A 34 -11.62 9.85 -6.24
N VAL A 35 -10.31 9.78 -6.40
CA VAL A 35 -9.69 9.25 -7.62
C VAL A 35 -9.81 7.72 -7.67
N LEU A 36 -9.93 7.17 -8.86
CA LEU A 36 -9.96 5.73 -9.10
C LEU A 36 -8.74 5.35 -9.94
N ALA A 37 -7.88 4.52 -9.35
CA ALA A 37 -6.70 3.97 -9.96
C ALA A 37 -7.07 3.25 -11.26
N GLY A 38 -6.33 3.58 -12.32
CA GLY A 38 -6.39 2.90 -13.60
C GLY A 38 -5.20 1.94 -13.80
N PRO A 39 -5.08 1.37 -15.01
CA PRO A 39 -3.97 0.48 -15.36
C PRO A 39 -2.58 1.09 -15.12
N GLN A 40 -2.40 2.36 -15.46
CA GLN A 40 -1.13 3.07 -15.31
C GLN A 40 -0.77 3.29 -13.84
N ASP A 41 -1.76 3.55 -12.98
CA ASP A 41 -1.56 3.68 -11.53
C ASP A 41 -1.12 2.36 -10.91
N LEU A 42 -1.77 1.27 -11.30
CA LEU A 42 -1.41 -0.07 -10.87
C LEU A 42 -0.01 -0.45 -11.36
N ALA A 43 0.32 -0.19 -12.62
CA ALA A 43 1.65 -0.45 -13.17
C ALA A 43 2.74 0.33 -12.42
N ARG A 44 2.50 1.61 -12.12
CA ARG A 44 3.41 2.45 -11.32
C ARG A 44 3.62 1.88 -9.91
N ALA A 45 2.54 1.48 -9.23
CA ALA A 45 2.64 0.91 -7.89
C ALA A 45 3.37 -0.44 -7.87
N LEU A 46 3.11 -1.31 -8.86
CA LEU A 46 3.79 -2.60 -8.99
C LEU A 46 5.27 -2.44 -9.33
N ALA A 47 5.63 -1.49 -10.19
CA ALA A 47 7.02 -1.24 -10.56
C ALA A 47 7.85 -0.79 -9.34
N VAL A 48 7.32 0.18 -8.58
CA VAL A 48 7.98 0.66 -7.36
C VAL A 48 8.03 -0.42 -6.28
N ALA A 49 6.97 -1.23 -6.15
CA ALA A 49 6.97 -2.37 -5.25
C ALA A 49 8.02 -3.42 -5.62
N ALA A 50 8.20 -3.71 -6.91
CA ALA A 50 9.20 -4.65 -7.40
C ALA A 50 10.63 -4.14 -7.15
N GLN A 51 10.87 -2.83 -7.27
CA GLN A 51 12.17 -2.22 -6.97
C GLN A 51 12.52 -2.32 -5.48
N ALA A 52 11.55 -2.13 -4.58
CA ALA A 52 11.77 -2.17 -3.13
C ALA A 52 11.93 -3.59 -2.57
N ALA A 53 11.45 -4.60 -3.31
CA ALA A 53 11.34 -5.97 -2.81
C ALA A 53 12.68 -6.61 -2.41
N PRO A 54 13.77 -6.55 -3.21
CA PRO A 54 15.03 -7.18 -2.86
C PRO A 54 15.64 -6.61 -1.58
N GLU A 55 15.68 -5.28 -1.46
CA GLU A 55 16.27 -4.59 -0.31
C GLU A 55 15.45 -4.85 0.97
N TRP A 56 14.11 -4.80 0.88
CA TRP A 56 13.26 -5.09 2.03
C TRP A 56 13.35 -6.54 2.50
N ALA A 57 13.43 -7.49 1.56
CA ALA A 57 13.59 -8.89 1.88
C ALA A 57 14.98 -9.19 2.50
N ALA A 58 16.02 -8.47 2.08
CA ALA A 58 17.39 -8.62 2.57
C ALA A 58 17.59 -8.11 4.01
N LEU A 59 16.76 -7.18 4.50
CA LEU A 59 16.83 -6.74 5.89
C LEU A 59 16.63 -7.92 6.86
N ALA A 60 17.37 -7.92 7.97
CA ALA A 60 17.17 -8.90 9.02
C ALA A 60 15.73 -8.82 9.57
N PRO A 61 15.09 -9.94 9.93
CA PRO A 61 13.75 -9.94 10.52
C PRO A 61 13.60 -8.97 11.70
N ALA A 62 14.60 -8.91 12.58
CA ALA A 62 14.64 -7.99 13.72
C ALA A 62 14.67 -6.51 13.29
N ALA A 63 15.41 -6.18 12.21
CA ALA A 63 15.44 -4.82 11.68
C ALA A 63 14.08 -4.40 11.12
N ARG A 64 13.40 -5.30 10.40
CA ARG A 64 12.02 -5.05 9.94
C ARG A 64 11.07 -4.88 11.12
N ALA A 65 11.16 -5.75 12.12
CA ALA A 65 10.32 -5.67 13.31
C ALA A 65 10.51 -4.34 14.06
N GLY A 66 11.75 -3.85 14.18
CA GLY A 66 12.05 -2.56 14.79
C GLY A 66 11.37 -1.38 14.07
N LEU A 67 11.40 -1.35 12.74
CA LEU A 67 10.72 -0.32 11.94
C LEU A 67 9.20 -0.37 12.12
N LEU A 68 8.61 -1.57 12.18
CA LEU A 68 7.17 -1.74 12.38
C LEU A 68 6.74 -1.35 13.80
N ALA A 69 7.54 -1.71 14.81
CA ALA A 69 7.31 -1.33 16.20
C ALA A 69 7.40 0.18 16.40
N ALA A 70 8.36 0.86 15.75
CA ALA A 70 8.47 2.32 15.76
C ALA A 70 7.23 3.01 15.14
N ALA A 71 6.51 2.32 14.25
CA ALA A 71 5.23 2.78 13.70
C ALA A 71 4.00 2.38 14.55
N GLY A 72 4.20 1.77 15.72
CA GLY A 72 3.14 1.32 16.62
C GLY A 72 2.46 0.00 16.20
N LEU A 73 3.10 -0.81 15.34
CA LEU A 73 2.59 -2.13 14.97
C LEU A 73 3.22 -3.22 15.83
N GLU A 74 2.38 -4.08 16.39
CA GLU A 74 2.80 -5.33 17.01
C GLU A 74 3.21 -6.35 15.93
N VAL A 75 4.41 -6.90 16.07
CA VAL A 75 4.95 -7.92 15.18
C VAL A 75 4.96 -9.25 15.93
N PRO A 76 4.39 -10.34 15.37
CA PRO A 76 4.49 -11.65 15.99
C PRO A 76 5.96 -12.11 16.04
N GLU A 77 6.36 -12.77 17.14
CA GLU A 77 7.73 -13.27 17.39
C GLU A 77 8.33 -14.07 16.22
N ALA A 78 7.50 -14.88 15.53
CA ALA A 78 7.91 -15.67 14.39
C ALA A 78 7.00 -15.42 13.17
N PRO A 79 7.27 -14.40 12.33
CA PRO A 79 6.50 -14.19 11.11
C PRO A 79 6.81 -15.28 10.09
N ALA A 80 5.78 -15.84 9.46
CA ALA A 80 5.95 -16.83 8.39
C ALA A 80 6.75 -16.23 7.22
N THR A 81 7.79 -16.90 6.73
CA THR A 81 8.56 -16.43 5.58
C THR A 81 7.80 -16.67 4.27
N PHE A 82 7.77 -15.67 3.40
CA PHE A 82 7.16 -15.75 2.07
C PHE A 82 8.19 -15.39 0.99
N PRO A 83 7.96 -15.78 -0.28
CA PRO A 83 8.77 -15.27 -1.37
C PRO A 83 8.71 -13.74 -1.43
N ALA A 84 9.85 -13.12 -1.77
CA ALA A 84 10.05 -11.67 -1.87
C ALA A 84 9.27 -11.00 -3.03
N ALA A 85 8.24 -11.65 -3.58
CA ALA A 85 7.43 -11.09 -4.64
C ALA A 85 6.40 -10.08 -4.09
N PRO A 86 6.16 -8.94 -4.79
CA PRO A 86 5.09 -8.02 -4.45
C PRO A 86 3.74 -8.73 -4.30
N LEU A 87 2.97 -8.33 -3.29
CA LEU A 87 1.64 -8.85 -3.03
C LEU A 87 0.60 -7.79 -3.36
N LEU A 88 -0.20 -8.04 -4.41
CA LEU A 88 -1.38 -7.26 -4.68
C LEU A 88 -2.56 -7.73 -3.82
N ARG A 89 -3.15 -6.80 -3.06
CA ARG A 89 -4.36 -7.03 -2.24
C ARG A 89 -5.40 -5.99 -2.56
N PHE A 90 -6.64 -6.42 -2.70
CA PHE A 90 -7.75 -5.56 -3.09
C PHE A 90 -8.62 -5.05 -1.93
N THR A 91 -8.17 -5.29 -0.71
CA THR A 91 -8.81 -4.88 0.53
C THR A 91 -7.74 -4.45 1.53
N LEU A 92 -8.13 -3.55 2.43
CA LEU A 92 -7.28 -3.14 3.55
C LEU A 92 -7.35 -4.24 4.63
N PRO A 93 -6.21 -4.86 5.01
CA PRO A 93 -6.18 -5.89 6.06
C PRO A 93 -6.43 -5.28 7.46
N GLN A 94 -6.47 -6.10 8.50
CA GLN A 94 -6.30 -5.57 9.87
C GLN A 94 -4.82 -5.17 10.09
N PRO A 95 -4.53 -4.18 10.96
CA PRO A 95 -3.16 -3.75 11.25
C PRO A 95 -2.21 -4.89 11.66
N ALA A 96 -2.62 -5.80 12.56
CA ALA A 96 -1.79 -6.95 12.95
C ALA A 96 -1.44 -7.86 11.76
N ARG A 97 -2.39 -8.06 10.84
CA ARG A 97 -2.15 -8.84 9.61
C ARG A 97 -1.25 -8.10 8.63
N LEU A 98 -1.35 -6.77 8.56
CA LEU A 98 -0.39 -5.93 7.81
C LEU A 98 1.03 -6.12 8.37
N ALA A 99 1.18 -6.02 9.69
CA ALA A 99 2.46 -6.16 10.38
C ALA A 99 3.12 -7.52 10.06
N GLY A 100 2.38 -8.63 10.19
CA GLY A 100 2.91 -9.95 9.83
C GLY A 100 3.32 -10.09 8.35
N MET A 101 2.59 -9.46 7.42
CA MET A 101 2.97 -9.46 6.01
C MET A 101 4.24 -8.62 5.75
N LEU A 102 4.41 -7.49 6.41
CA LEU A 102 5.60 -6.67 6.25
C LEU A 102 6.82 -7.31 6.94
N ALA A 103 6.64 -7.86 8.15
CA ALA A 103 7.68 -8.53 8.92
C ALA A 103 8.25 -9.76 8.22
N SER A 104 7.43 -10.42 7.40
CA SER A 104 7.85 -11.55 6.56
C SER A 104 8.63 -11.16 5.29
N GLY A 105 8.96 -9.88 5.11
CA GLY A 105 9.74 -9.40 3.98
C GLY A 105 8.91 -9.15 2.72
N ARG A 106 7.58 -9.15 2.82
CA ARG A 106 6.73 -8.84 1.66
C ARG A 106 6.60 -7.35 1.42
N VAL A 107 6.50 -7.00 0.15
CA VAL A 107 6.08 -5.68 -0.32
C VAL A 107 4.61 -5.71 -0.72
N LEU A 108 3.86 -4.64 -0.44
CA LEU A 108 2.40 -4.61 -0.57
C LEU A 108 1.92 -3.51 -1.52
N VAL A 109 0.98 -3.88 -2.39
CA VAL A 109 0.12 -2.94 -3.12
C VAL A 109 -1.31 -3.19 -2.68
N LEU A 110 -1.87 -2.23 -1.93
CA LEU A 110 -3.23 -2.29 -1.40
C LEU A 110 -4.17 -1.45 -2.25
N VAL A 111 -5.40 -1.91 -2.44
CA VAL A 111 -6.47 -1.13 -3.08
C VAL A 111 -7.55 -0.83 -2.05
N ALA A 112 -7.82 0.45 -1.82
CA ALA A 112 -8.92 0.91 -0.97
C ALA A 112 -10.21 1.05 -1.81
N PRO A 113 -11.21 0.15 -1.62
CA PRO A 113 -12.47 0.16 -2.38
C PRO A 113 -13.36 1.35 -2.06
N ARG A 114 -13.19 1.93 -0.88
CA ARG A 114 -13.89 3.11 -0.38
C ARG A 114 -12.86 4.12 0.13
N ALA A 115 -13.30 5.32 0.47
CA ALA A 115 -12.42 6.31 1.07
C ALA A 115 -11.64 5.69 2.25
N SER A 116 -10.31 5.77 2.17
CA SER A 116 -9.42 5.21 3.18
C SER A 116 -9.82 5.70 4.57
N PRO A 117 -9.98 4.80 5.55
CA PRO A 117 -10.28 5.19 6.92
C PRO A 117 -9.18 6.14 7.47
N PRO A 118 -9.51 7.15 8.29
CA PRO A 118 -8.50 8.03 8.88
C PRO A 118 -7.37 7.29 9.61
N ALA A 119 -7.71 6.22 10.33
CA ALA A 119 -6.73 5.35 11.00
C ALA A 119 -5.68 4.77 10.05
N TRP A 120 -6.07 4.44 8.81
CA TRP A 120 -5.14 3.94 7.80
C TRP A 120 -4.20 5.01 7.29
N LEU A 121 -4.67 6.25 7.22
CA LEU A 121 -3.83 7.37 6.81
C LEU A 121 -2.82 7.70 7.92
N GLY A 122 -3.25 7.70 9.18
CA GLY A 122 -2.35 7.80 10.33
C GLY A 122 -1.29 6.69 10.36
N LEU A 123 -1.68 5.45 10.10
CA LEU A 123 -0.75 4.32 10.04
C LEU A 123 0.28 4.45 8.91
N ILE A 124 -0.14 4.87 7.71
CA ILE A 124 0.79 5.11 6.58
C ILE A 124 1.80 6.20 6.94
N GLU A 125 1.35 7.26 7.61
CA GLU A 125 2.24 8.33 8.07
C GLU A 125 3.19 7.85 9.16
N ALA A 126 2.72 7.05 10.11
CA ALA A 126 3.57 6.46 11.15
C ALA A 126 4.64 5.55 10.54
N LEU A 127 4.27 4.68 9.59
CA LEU A 127 5.21 3.82 8.87
C LEU A 127 6.24 4.65 8.06
N ARG A 128 5.79 5.72 7.39
CA ARG A 128 6.68 6.63 6.68
C ARG A 128 7.66 7.32 7.64
N GLY A 129 7.17 7.84 8.77
CA GLY A 129 7.98 8.49 9.80
C GLY A 129 8.96 7.55 10.49
N ALA A 130 8.59 6.27 10.63
CA ALA A 130 9.47 5.22 11.15
C ALA A 130 10.57 4.78 10.16
N GLY A 131 10.58 5.30 8.94
CA GLY A 131 11.59 4.99 7.93
C GLY A 131 11.30 3.74 7.12
N LEU A 132 10.02 3.35 6.97
CA LEU A 132 9.65 2.28 6.03
C LEU A 132 10.17 2.61 4.62
N PRO A 133 10.94 1.72 3.96
CA PRO A 133 11.52 2.04 2.67
C PRO A 133 10.47 2.37 1.61
N PRO A 134 10.74 3.36 0.73
CA PRO A 134 9.83 3.72 -0.35
C PRO A 134 9.44 2.51 -1.19
N GLY A 135 8.13 2.31 -1.35
CA GLY A 135 7.61 1.22 -2.18
C GLY A 135 7.29 -0.07 -1.44
N VAL A 136 7.70 -0.24 -0.19
CA VAL A 136 7.34 -1.40 0.64
C VAL A 136 5.83 -1.46 0.93
N LEU A 137 5.19 -0.32 1.09
CA LEU A 137 3.74 -0.18 1.18
C LEU A 137 3.25 0.83 0.15
N ASN A 138 2.27 0.42 -0.66
CA ASN A 138 1.59 1.28 -1.63
C ASN A 138 0.07 1.18 -1.44
N LEU A 139 -0.62 2.30 -1.61
CA LEU A 139 -2.07 2.40 -1.50
C LEU A 139 -2.66 3.07 -2.73
N LEU A 140 -3.52 2.34 -3.43
CA LEU A 140 -4.32 2.84 -4.54
C LEU A 140 -5.76 3.06 -4.06
N ASN A 141 -6.32 4.22 -4.38
CA ASN A 141 -7.76 4.44 -4.26
C ASN A 141 -8.43 3.87 -5.51
N GLY A 142 -9.35 2.90 -5.40
CA GLY A 142 -9.93 2.27 -6.60
C GLY A 142 -10.80 1.07 -6.28
N ARG A 143 -11.51 0.52 -7.27
CA ARG A 143 -12.31 -0.70 -7.08
C ARG A 143 -11.49 -1.92 -7.50
N ALA A 144 -11.58 -2.97 -6.70
CA ALA A 144 -10.92 -4.25 -6.97
C ALA A 144 -11.21 -4.79 -8.38
N ALA A 145 -12.48 -4.73 -8.80
CA ALA A 145 -12.93 -5.26 -10.09
C ALA A 145 -12.24 -4.57 -11.28
N ASP A 146 -12.08 -3.24 -11.21
CA ASP A 146 -11.45 -2.45 -12.27
C ASP A 146 -9.97 -2.87 -12.47
N LEU A 147 -9.26 -3.13 -11.37
CA LEU A 147 -7.82 -3.43 -11.38
C LEU A 147 -7.50 -4.92 -11.58
N ARG A 148 -8.39 -5.83 -11.19
CA ARG A 148 -8.24 -7.28 -11.44
C ARG A 148 -8.18 -7.60 -12.92
N GLN A 149 -9.00 -6.93 -13.73
CA GLN A 149 -9.03 -7.11 -15.18
C GLN A 149 -7.69 -6.69 -15.81
N THR A 150 -7.09 -5.61 -15.32
CA THR A 150 -5.75 -5.18 -15.73
C THR A 150 -4.66 -6.17 -15.33
N ALA A 151 -4.71 -6.69 -14.09
CA ALA A 151 -3.71 -7.64 -13.60
C ALA A 151 -3.76 -8.97 -14.36
N GLY A 152 -4.97 -9.46 -14.70
CA GLY A 152 -5.15 -10.70 -15.46
C GLY A 152 -4.74 -10.60 -16.93
N ALA A 153 -4.82 -9.42 -17.54
CA ALA A 153 -4.33 -9.19 -18.91
C ALA A 153 -2.80 -9.34 -19.01
N ARG A 154 -2.07 -8.96 -17.96
CA ARG A 154 -0.60 -9.06 -17.89
C ARG A 154 -0.04 -10.48 -17.66
N SER A 155 -0.87 -11.46 -17.31
CA SER A 155 -0.43 -12.85 -17.06
C SER A 155 -0.44 -13.72 -18.32
N ARG A 156 -0.73 -13.15 -19.49
CA ARG A 156 -0.87 -13.86 -20.78
C ARG A 156 0.13 -13.39 -21.85
N ASP A 157 1.01 -12.45 -21.51
CA ASP A 157 2.16 -12.01 -22.31
C ASP A 157 3.45 -12.52 -21.65
#